data_AF-A0A849M3Y7-F1
#
_entry.id   AF-A0A849M3Y7-F1
#
_cell.length_a   1.000
_cell.length_b   1.000
_cell.length_c   1.000
_cell.angle_alpha   90.00
_cell.angle_beta   90.00
_cell.angle_gamma   90.00
#
_symmetry.space_group_name_H-M   'P 1'
#
loop_
_entity.id
_entity.type
_entity.pdbx_description
1 polymer ?
#
loop_
_entity_poly.entity_id
_entity_poly.type
_entity_poly.pdbx_seq_one_letter_code
_entity_poly.pdbx_strand_id
1 'polypeptide(L)'
;MDDQLELQLQNILQKNRIVWGAVLFGMISLILISVALYYLDIIDRLPVVHPQKADNIALFVILFFVLLIFYIKQTILTPAKLIEKSKKPGIELNNLLAPLASDADEKKLTFLKCVQIFNKKMLIVWFLADLVVLTAFVNFILAPVLNKFIMYSFVGLFSLIINFPNLSIYKRVHRYLYE
;
A
#
# COMPACT_ATOMS: atom_id res chain seq x y z
N MET A 1 -3.00 13.80 23.87
CA MET A 1 -1.93 13.80 22.86
C MET A 1 -1.55 15.26 22.68
N ASP A 2 -0.26 15.57 22.67
CA ASP A 2 0.25 16.94 22.52
C ASP A 2 -0.23 17.57 21.19
N ASP A 3 -0.71 18.81 21.20
CA ASP A 3 -1.34 19.47 20.03
C ASP A 3 -0.37 19.57 18.84
N GLN A 4 0.91 19.78 19.12
CA GLN A 4 1.96 19.80 18.09
C GLN A 4 2.16 18.42 17.44
N LEU A 5 2.08 17.35 18.24
CA LEU A 5 2.19 15.97 17.75
C LEU A 5 0.97 15.62 16.88
N GLU A 6 -0.23 16.05 17.29
CA GLU A 6 -1.44 15.84 16.51
C GLU A 6 -1.36 16.53 15.14
N LEU A 7 -0.92 17.79 15.12
CA LEU A 7 -0.76 18.56 13.89
C LEU A 7 0.26 17.91 12.93
N GLN A 8 1.38 17.40 13.45
CA GLN A 8 2.38 16.69 12.65
C GLN A 8 1.86 15.35 12.12
N LEU A 9 1.10 14.59 12.92
CA LEU A 9 0.45 13.36 12.48
C LEU A 9 -0.57 13.63 11.37
N GLN A 10 -1.33 14.72 11.48
CA GLN A 10 -2.26 15.14 10.44
C GLN A 10 -1.54 15.50 9.15
N ASN A 11 -0.41 16.22 9.22
CA ASN A 11 0.42 16.54 8.04
C ASN A 11 0.96 15.28 7.37
N ILE A 12 1.44 14.32 8.15
CA ILE A 12 1.90 13.01 7.64
C ILE A 12 0.74 12.26 6.99
N LEU A 13 -0.44 12.25 7.62
CA LEU A 13 -1.63 11.62 7.08
C LEU A 13 -2.05 12.25 5.75
N GLN A 14 -1.99 13.58 5.64
CA GLN A 14 -2.28 14.29 4.39
C GLN A 14 -1.30 13.89 3.29
N LYS A 15 0.01 13.88 3.56
CA LYS A 15 1.02 13.40 2.59
C LYS A 15 0.74 11.96 2.16
N ASN A 16 0.42 11.10 3.12
CA ASN A 16 0.05 9.71 2.87
C ASN A 16 -1.21 9.58 2.00
N ARG A 17 -2.22 10.43 2.22
CA ARG A 17 -3.44 10.48 1.39
C ARG A 17 -3.16 10.93 -0.02
N ILE A 18 -2.27 11.90 -0.22
CA ILE A 18 -1.84 12.35 -1.55
C ILE A 18 -1.17 11.20 -2.29
N VAL A 19 -0.22 10.52 -1.65
CA VAL A 19 0.47 9.36 -2.26
C VAL A 19 -0.52 8.24 -2.56
N TRP A 20 -1.41 7.91 -1.61
CA TRP A 20 -2.46 6.92 -1.83
C TRP A 20 -3.38 7.30 -3.01
N GLY A 21 -3.76 8.58 -3.12
CA GLY A 21 -4.55 9.09 -4.23
C GLY A 21 -3.83 9.01 -5.56
N ALA A 22 -2.51 9.25 -5.58
CA ALA A 22 -1.70 9.08 -6.78
C ALA A 22 -1.62 7.61 -7.24
N VAL A 23 -1.50 6.66 -6.30
CA VAL A 23 -1.55 5.23 -6.60
C VAL A 23 -2.93 4.84 -7.15
N LEU A 24 -4.01 5.28 -6.50
CA LEU A 24 -5.38 5.04 -6.98
C LEU A 24 -5.58 5.59 -8.40
N PHE A 25 -5.11 6.82 -8.65
CA PHE A 25 -5.20 7.45 -9.96
C PHE A 25 -4.44 6.65 -11.02
N GLY A 26 -3.25 6.13 -10.71
CA GLY A 26 -2.48 5.25 -11.59
C GLY A 26 -3.28 3.99 -11.96
N MET A 27 -3.86 3.31 -10.97
CA MET A 27 -4.70 2.12 -11.21
C MET A 27 -5.92 2.43 -12.08
N ILE A 28 -6.65 3.51 -11.80
CA ILE A 28 -7.82 3.91 -12.58
C ILE A 28 -7.41 4.25 -14.02
N SER A 29 -6.29 4.94 -14.19
CA SER A 29 -5.76 5.29 -15.51
C SER A 29 -5.44 4.04 -16.32
N LEU A 30 -4.79 3.04 -15.72
CA LEU A 30 -4.54 1.74 -16.38
C LEU A 30 -5.84 1.05 -16.81
N ILE A 31 -6.87 1.08 -15.95
CA ILE A 31 -8.17 0.49 -16.28
C ILE A 31 -8.82 1.21 -17.47
N LEU A 32 -8.85 2.54 -17.45
CA LEU A 32 -9.42 3.34 -18.53
C LEU A 32 -8.67 3.15 -19.85
N ILE A 33 -7.33 3.13 -19.80
CA ILE A 33 -6.48 2.87 -20.96
C ILE A 33 -6.76 1.49 -21.52
N SER A 34 -6.83 0.43 -20.69
CA SER A 34 -7.16 -0.91 -21.16
C SER A 34 -8.54 -1.00 -21.83
N VAL A 35 -9.55 -0.35 -21.25
CA VAL A 35 -10.90 -0.29 -21.82
C VAL A 35 -10.86 0.41 -23.19
N ALA A 36 -10.17 1.55 -23.28
CA ALA A 36 -10.02 2.26 -24.55
C ALA A 36 -9.27 1.42 -25.59
N LEU A 37 -8.17 0.75 -25.21
CA LEU A 37 -7.40 -0.11 -26.12
C LEU A 37 -8.22 -1.31 -26.62
N TYR A 38 -9.12 -1.85 -25.79
CA TYR A 38 -10.02 -2.93 -26.15
C TYR A 38 -11.07 -2.47 -27.17
N TYR A 39 -11.81 -1.39 -26.88
CA TYR A 39 -12.91 -0.94 -27.74
C TYR A 39 -12.47 -0.23 -29.03
N LEU A 40 -11.20 0.17 -29.12
CA LEU A 40 -10.61 0.74 -30.34
C LEU A 40 -9.94 -0.31 -31.23
N ASP A 41 -10.06 -1.60 -30.90
CA ASP A 41 -9.45 -2.74 -31.62
C ASP A 41 -7.93 -2.59 -31.84
N ILE A 42 -7.24 -1.86 -30.95
CA ILE A 42 -5.80 -1.63 -31.02
C ILE A 42 -5.04 -2.91 -30.66
N ILE A 43 -5.55 -3.66 -29.68
CA ILE A 43 -4.88 -4.84 -29.11
C ILE A 43 -5.22 -6.15 -29.84
N ASP A 44 -6.36 -6.23 -30.54
CA ASP A 44 -6.81 -7.44 -31.26
C ASP A 44 -5.87 -7.91 -32.39
N ARG A 45 -4.90 -7.07 -32.76
CA ARG A 45 -3.88 -7.36 -33.79
C ARG A 45 -2.63 -8.04 -33.24
N LEU A 46 -2.51 -8.22 -31.92
CA LEU A 46 -1.32 -8.82 -31.29
C LEU A 46 -1.43 -10.36 -31.27
N PRO A 47 -0.37 -11.08 -31.67
CA PRO A 47 -0.38 -12.54 -31.65
C PRO A 47 -0.53 -13.05 -30.21
N VAL A 48 -1.54 -13.88 -29.98
CA VAL A 48 -1.81 -14.47 -28.66
C VAL A 48 -0.67 -15.43 -28.28
N VAL A 49 0.14 -15.06 -27.28
CA VAL A 49 1.20 -15.93 -26.75
C VAL A 49 0.59 -16.85 -25.69
N HIS A 50 0.39 -18.13 -26.00
CA HIS A 50 -0.05 -19.21 -25.09
C HIS A 50 -0.91 -18.73 -23.90
N PRO A 51 -2.20 -18.40 -24.13
CA PRO A 51 -3.00 -17.61 -23.20
C PRO A 51 -3.17 -18.30 -21.83
N GLN A 52 -3.26 -19.63 -21.83
CA GLN A 52 -3.39 -20.42 -20.60
C GLN A 52 -2.16 -20.34 -19.67
N LYS A 53 -0.93 -20.30 -20.23
CA LYS A 53 0.29 -20.24 -19.42
C LYS A 53 0.46 -18.84 -18.83
N ALA A 54 0.22 -17.80 -19.64
CA ALA A 54 0.25 -16.40 -19.19
C ALA A 54 -0.76 -16.17 -18.05
N ASP A 55 -1.99 -16.66 -18.22
CA ASP A 55 -3.05 -16.54 -17.21
C ASP A 55 -2.68 -17.22 -15.88
N ASN A 56 -2.13 -18.45 -15.93
CA ASN A 56 -1.73 -19.17 -14.72
C ASN A 56 -0.59 -18.46 -13.98
N ILE A 57 0.38 -17.92 -14.71
CA ILE A 57 1.48 -17.14 -14.13
C ILE A 57 0.95 -15.86 -13.49
N ALA A 58 0.09 -15.12 -14.21
CA ALA A 58 -0.51 -13.89 -13.69
C ALA A 58 -1.33 -14.15 -12.43
N LEU A 59 -2.15 -15.21 -12.42
CA LEU A 59 -2.92 -15.61 -11.25
C LEU A 59 -2.01 -15.95 -10.06
N PHE A 60 -0.96 -16.74 -10.28
CA PHE A 60 0.01 -17.09 -9.23
C PHE A 60 0.68 -15.85 -8.64
N VAL A 61 1.14 -14.93 -9.49
CA VAL A 61 1.80 -13.68 -9.06
C VAL A 61 0.83 -12.77 -8.29
N ILE A 62 -0.42 -12.64 -8.76
CA ILE A 62 -1.46 -11.86 -8.08
C ILE A 62 -1.76 -12.46 -6.70
N LEU A 63 -1.96 -13.78 -6.61
CA LEU A 63 -2.18 -14.48 -5.34
C LEU A 63 -1.00 -14.30 -4.39
N PHE A 64 0.23 -14.40 -4.89
CA PHE A 64 1.44 -14.16 -4.10
C PHE A 64 1.47 -12.75 -3.52
N PHE A 65 1.17 -11.72 -4.31
CA PHE A 65 1.12 -10.33 -3.81
C PHE A 65 0.00 -10.10 -2.79
N VAL A 66 -1.19 -10.66 -3.02
CA VAL A 66 -2.30 -10.58 -2.07
C VAL A 66 -1.92 -11.24 -0.74
N LEU A 67 -1.33 -12.44 -0.78
CA LEU A 67 -0.82 -13.12 0.43
C LEU A 67 0.24 -12.29 1.14
N LEU A 68 1.15 -11.66 0.39
CA LEU A 68 2.18 -10.79 0.96
C LEU A 68 1.58 -9.55 1.64
N ILE A 69 0.54 -8.94 1.06
CA ILE A 69 -0.21 -7.85 1.70
C ILE A 69 -0.81 -8.31 3.02
N PHE A 70 -1.48 -9.46 3.04
CA PHE A 70 -2.03 -10.04 4.27
C PHE A 70 -0.95 -10.33 5.32
N TYR A 71 0.17 -10.92 4.89
CA TYR A 71 1.30 -11.21 5.76
C TYR A 71 1.87 -9.94 6.40
N ILE A 72 2.05 -8.86 5.64
CA ILE A 72 2.53 -7.57 6.17
C ILE A 72 1.53 -7.00 7.18
N LYS A 73 0.22 -7.03 6.87
CA LYS A 73 -0.82 -6.52 7.78
C LYS A 73 -0.86 -7.29 9.10
N GLN A 74 -0.81 -8.61 9.06
CA GLN A 74 -0.93 -9.44 10.26
C GLN A 74 0.37 -9.47 11.08
N THR A 75 1.53 -9.54 10.42
CA THR A 75 2.81 -9.79 11.10
C THR A 75 3.54 -8.50 11.50
N ILE A 76 3.25 -7.37 10.84
CA ILE A 76 4.03 -6.13 11.01
C ILE A 76 3.17 -4.97 11.50
N LEU A 77 1.94 -4.82 11.01
CA LEU A 77 1.12 -3.63 11.26
C LEU A 77 0.23 -3.73 12.52
N THR A 78 0.48 -4.70 13.39
CA THR A 78 -0.17 -4.80 14.70
C THR A 78 0.54 -3.92 15.74
N PRO A 79 -0.18 -3.27 16.67
CA PRO A 79 0.43 -2.35 17.64
C PRO A 79 1.58 -2.96 18.43
N ALA A 80 1.40 -4.18 18.95
CA ALA A 80 2.43 -4.90 19.70
C ALA A 80 3.70 -5.12 18.88
N LYS A 81 3.57 -5.51 17.60
CA LYS A 81 4.71 -5.75 16.70
C LYS A 81 5.40 -4.46 16.24
N LEU A 82 4.65 -3.37 16.08
CA LEU A 82 5.24 -2.06 15.79
C LEU A 82 6.12 -1.61 16.96
N ILE A 83 5.64 -1.76 18.19
CA ILE A 83 6.39 -1.41 19.40
C ILE A 83 7.62 -2.31 19.52
N GLU A 84 7.49 -3.63 19.37
CA GLU A 84 8.60 -4.57 19.37
C GLU A 84 9.69 -4.16 18.37
N LYS A 85 9.29 -3.81 17.13
CA LYS A 85 10.24 -3.39 16.09
C LYS A 85 10.86 -2.04 16.38
N SER A 86 10.12 -1.09 16.94
CA SER A 86 10.63 0.26 17.25
C SER A 86 11.77 0.28 18.28
N LYS A 87 11.87 -0.76 19.11
CA LYS A 87 12.93 -0.96 20.11
C LYS A 87 14.21 -1.54 19.52
N LYS A 88 14.20 -2.00 18.26
CA LYS A 88 15.41 -2.55 17.62
C LYS A 88 16.45 -1.44 17.37
N PRO A 89 17.75 -1.73 17.57
CA PRO A 89 18.81 -0.78 17.26
C PRO A 89 18.84 -0.45 15.76
N GLY A 90 19.22 0.79 15.42
CA GLY A 90 19.35 1.25 14.03
C GLY A 90 18.09 1.84 13.38
N ILE A 91 17.00 2.07 14.13
CA ILE A 91 15.85 2.83 13.65
C ILE A 91 16.02 4.29 14.04
N GLU A 92 16.63 5.06 13.15
CA GLU A 92 16.75 6.51 13.26
C GLU A 92 15.47 7.19 12.72
N LEU A 93 15.07 8.27 13.40
CA LEU A 93 13.92 9.05 12.99
C LEU A 93 14.28 9.88 11.76
N ASN A 94 13.41 9.85 10.75
CA ASN A 94 13.58 10.70 9.57
C ASN A 94 13.52 12.18 9.97
N ASN A 95 14.11 13.06 9.14
CA ASN A 95 14.18 14.51 9.34
C ASN A 95 12.82 15.20 9.62
N LEU A 96 11.70 14.58 9.23
CA LEU A 96 10.35 15.07 9.53
C LEU A 96 9.91 14.85 10.98
N LEU A 97 10.43 13.82 11.65
CA LEU A 97 10.07 13.43 13.02
C LEU A 97 11.21 13.70 14.01
N ALA A 98 12.44 13.87 13.53
CA ALA A 98 13.61 14.21 14.34
C ALA A 98 13.43 15.50 15.19
N PRO A 99 12.79 16.59 14.71
CA PRO A 99 12.56 17.79 15.52
C PRO A 99 11.61 17.55 16.70
N LEU A 100 10.75 16.54 16.64
CA LEU A 100 9.85 16.17 17.73
C LEU A 100 10.52 15.28 18.79
N ALA A 101 11.76 14.84 18.52
CA ALA A 101 12.53 13.96 19.38
C ALA A 101 13.47 14.68 20.34
N SER A 102 13.69 15.99 20.17
CA SER A 102 14.61 16.78 21.00
C SER A 102 14.22 16.80 22.49
N ASP A 103 12.91 16.82 22.77
CA ASP A 103 12.34 16.84 24.12
C ASP A 103 11.40 15.65 24.39
N ALA A 104 11.62 14.53 23.70
CA ALA A 104 10.74 13.37 23.77
C ALA A 104 11.15 12.35 24.84
N ASP A 105 10.22 12.05 25.75
CA ASP A 105 10.32 10.86 26.60
C ASP A 105 10.47 9.58 25.77
N GLU A 106 11.04 8.52 26.36
CA GLU A 106 11.26 7.22 25.71
C GLU A 106 9.97 6.66 25.06
N LYS A 107 8.80 6.86 25.70
CA LYS A 107 7.49 6.48 25.16
C LYS A 107 7.12 7.28 23.90
N LYS A 108 7.38 8.59 23.89
CA LYS A 108 7.11 9.48 22.74
C LYS A 108 8.04 9.12 21.58
N LEU A 109 9.32 8.86 21.86
CA LEU A 109 10.28 8.37 20.86
C LEU A 109 9.85 7.03 20.23
N THR A 110 9.41 6.08 21.06
CA THR A 110 8.89 4.77 20.63
C THR A 110 7.68 4.95 19.72
N PHE A 111 6.75 5.83 20.08
CA PHE A 111 5.58 6.17 19.28
C PHE A 111 5.96 6.74 17.90
N LEU A 112 6.88 7.72 17.86
CA LEU A 112 7.35 8.32 16.60
C LEU A 112 8.00 7.28 15.67
N LYS A 113 8.80 6.37 16.23
CA LYS A 113 9.38 5.24 15.48
C LYS A 113 8.30 4.31 14.94
N CYS A 114 7.26 4.00 15.73
CA CYS A 114 6.12 3.21 15.28
C CYS A 114 5.40 3.87 14.10
N VAL A 115 5.17 5.18 14.15
CA VAL A 115 4.56 5.97 13.06
C VAL A 115 5.39 5.84 11.77
N GLN A 116 6.72 5.99 11.87
CA GLN A 116 7.62 5.84 10.73
C GLN A 116 7.57 4.43 10.12
N ILE A 117 7.65 3.38 10.95
CA ILE A 117 7.57 2.00 10.50
C ILE A 117 6.24 1.74 9.81
N PHE A 118 5.14 2.21 10.42
CA PHE A 118 3.80 2.08 9.88
C PHE A 118 3.70 2.73 8.49
N ASN A 119 4.12 3.98 8.34
CA ASN A 119 4.09 4.69 7.06
C ASN A 119 4.88 3.96 5.97
N LYS A 120 6.11 3.53 6.28
CA LYS A 120 6.96 2.80 5.33
C LYS A 120 6.31 1.50 4.88
N LYS A 121 5.65 0.78 5.80
CA LYS A 121 5.01 -0.50 5.50
C LYS A 121 3.68 -0.33 4.76
N MET A 122 2.93 0.73 5.03
CA MET A 122 1.74 1.08 4.25
C MET A 122 2.07 1.44 2.81
N LEU A 123 3.15 2.20 2.57
CA LEU A 123 3.65 2.46 1.21
C LEU A 123 3.95 1.17 0.44
N ILE A 124 4.59 0.20 1.10
CA ILE A 124 4.85 -1.12 0.50
C ILE A 124 3.54 -1.84 0.18
N VAL A 125 2.55 -1.80 1.08
CA VAL A 125 1.24 -2.42 0.82
C VAL A 125 0.54 -1.77 -0.37
N TRP A 126 0.57 -0.43 -0.49
CA TRP A 126 -0.03 0.27 -1.63
C TRP A 126 0.70 -0.05 -2.93
N PHE A 127 2.03 -0.11 -2.90
CA PHE A 127 2.83 -0.51 -4.05
C PHE A 127 2.54 -1.96 -4.48
N LEU A 128 2.37 -2.89 -3.53
CA LEU A 128 1.99 -4.27 -3.85
C LEU A 128 0.58 -4.34 -4.47
N ALA A 129 -0.36 -3.54 -3.98
CA ALA A 129 -1.69 -3.45 -4.58
C ALA A 129 -1.61 -2.92 -6.03
N ASP A 130 -0.74 -1.95 -6.30
CA ASP A 130 -0.48 -1.43 -7.65
C ASP A 130 0.12 -2.48 -8.57
N LEU A 131 1.09 -3.26 -8.07
CA LEU A 131 1.67 -4.39 -8.81
C LEU A 131 0.64 -5.46 -9.20
N VAL A 132 -0.42 -5.65 -8.41
CA VAL A 132 -1.54 -6.55 -8.80
C VAL A 132 -2.24 -6.02 -10.06
N VAL A 133 -2.60 -4.73 -10.09
CA VAL A 133 -3.24 -4.10 -11.25
C VAL A 133 -2.30 -4.08 -12.46
N LEU A 134 -1.02 -3.79 -12.25
CA LEU A 134 -0.01 -3.79 -13.30
C LEU A 134 0.21 -5.19 -13.88
N THR A 135 0.25 -6.23 -13.05
CA THR A 135 0.37 -7.63 -13.51
C THR A 135 -0.85 -8.02 -14.34
N ALA A 136 -2.05 -7.63 -13.89
CA ALA A 136 -3.27 -7.83 -14.65
C ALA A 136 -3.23 -7.11 -16.00
N PHE A 137 -2.73 -5.86 -16.02
CA PHE A 137 -2.57 -5.07 -17.24
C PHE A 137 -1.60 -5.74 -18.21
N VAL A 138 -0.42 -6.19 -17.75
CA VAL A 138 0.53 -6.92 -18.59
C VAL A 138 -0.10 -8.20 -19.15
N ASN A 139 -0.83 -8.96 -18.33
CA ASN A 139 -1.53 -10.14 -18.79
C ASN A 139 -2.60 -9.81 -19.84
N PHE A 140 -3.31 -8.70 -19.68
CA PHE A 140 -4.28 -8.21 -20.65
C PHE A 140 -3.65 -7.86 -22.01
N ILE A 141 -2.47 -7.22 -22.02
CA ILE A 141 -1.75 -6.95 -23.27
C ILE A 141 -1.34 -8.24 -23.99
N LEU A 142 -0.97 -9.29 -23.24
CA LEU A 142 -0.55 -10.58 -23.80
C LEU A 142 -1.73 -11.48 -24.22
N ALA A 143 -2.83 -11.40 -23.49
CA ALA A 143 -4.04 -12.17 -23.70
C ALA A 143 -5.26 -11.23 -23.45
N PRO A 144 -5.86 -10.65 -24.50
CA PRO A 144 -6.81 -9.54 -24.40
C PRO A 144 -8.20 -9.97 -23.93
N VAL A 145 -8.26 -10.51 -22.72
CA VAL A 145 -9.50 -10.92 -22.04
C VAL A 145 -9.87 -9.84 -21.04
N LEU A 146 -10.63 -8.84 -21.49
CA LEU A 146 -11.01 -7.67 -20.68
C LEU A 146 -11.67 -8.06 -19.35
N ASN A 147 -12.55 -9.08 -19.35
CA ASN A 147 -13.21 -9.54 -18.13
C ASN A 147 -12.23 -10.02 -17.05
N LYS A 148 -11.15 -10.72 -17.42
CA LYS A 148 -10.12 -11.18 -16.47
C LYS A 148 -9.32 -10.01 -15.91
N PHE A 149 -8.95 -9.07 -16.78
CA PHE A 149 -8.28 -7.84 -16.37
C PHE A 149 -9.09 -7.06 -15.35
N ILE A 150 -10.37 -6.82 -15.62
CA ILE A 150 -11.26 -6.09 -14.72
C ILE A 150 -11.34 -6.80 -13.37
N MET A 151 -11.52 -8.13 -13.36
CA MET A 151 -11.58 -8.92 -12.13
C MET A 151 -10.31 -8.77 -11.28
N TYR A 152 -9.13 -8.88 -11.89
CA TYR A 152 -7.86 -8.72 -11.17
C TYR A 152 -7.61 -7.27 -10.72
N SER A 153 -8.01 -6.29 -11.54
CA SER A 153 -7.96 -4.87 -11.16
C SER A 153 -8.84 -4.58 -9.95
N PHE A 154 -10.01 -5.21 -9.85
CA PHE A 154 -10.85 -5.13 -8.64
C PHE A 154 -10.14 -5.64 -7.39
N VAL A 155 -9.37 -6.74 -7.49
CA VAL A 155 -8.59 -7.26 -6.34
C VAL A 155 -7.52 -6.26 -5.90
N GLY A 156 -6.81 -5.65 -6.84
CA GLY A 156 -5.82 -4.60 -6.55
C GLY A 156 -6.45 -3.34 -5.94
N LEU A 157 -7.52 -2.82 -6.55
CA LEU A 157 -8.27 -1.68 -6.05
C LEU A 157 -8.85 -1.92 -4.66
N PHE A 158 -9.49 -3.07 -4.45
CA PHE A 158 -10.03 -3.45 -3.15
C PHE A 158 -8.91 -3.49 -2.10
N SER A 159 -7.77 -4.09 -2.43
CA SER A 159 -6.59 -4.12 -1.57
C SER A 159 -6.09 -2.71 -1.23
N LEU A 160 -6.13 -1.76 -2.15
CA LEU A 160 -5.76 -0.36 -1.89
C LEU A 160 -6.77 0.34 -0.98
N ILE A 161 -8.08 0.17 -1.24
CA ILE A 161 -9.17 0.83 -0.51
C ILE A 161 -9.22 0.40 0.96
N ILE A 162 -9.13 -0.89 1.26
CA ILE A 162 -9.11 -1.39 2.64
C ILE A 162 -7.86 -0.96 3.42
N ASN A 163 -6.87 -0.38 2.74
CA ASN A 163 -5.63 0.13 3.28
C ASN A 163 -5.56 1.67 3.22
N PHE A 164 -6.71 2.35 3.19
CA PHE A 164 -6.76 3.80 3.23
C PHE A 164 -6.03 4.38 4.47
N PRO A 165 -5.18 5.41 4.30
CA PRO A 165 -4.49 6.06 5.42
C PRO A 165 -5.48 6.71 6.41
N ASN A 166 -5.60 6.12 7.60
CA ASN A 166 -6.51 6.54 8.67
C ASN A 166 -5.77 6.77 10.00
N LEU A 167 -6.21 7.79 10.74
CA LEU A 167 -5.67 8.16 12.05
C LEU A 167 -5.95 7.12 13.15
N SER A 168 -6.94 6.24 12.96
CA SER A 168 -7.38 5.25 13.95
C SER A 168 -6.28 4.28 14.38
N ILE A 169 -5.28 3.99 13.54
CA ILE A 169 -4.17 3.11 13.89
C ILE A 169 -3.16 3.84 14.79
N TYR A 170 -2.85 5.10 14.51
CA TYR A 170 -1.99 5.90 15.39
C TYR A 170 -2.61 6.06 16.77
N LYS A 171 -3.94 6.31 16.84
CA LYS A 171 -4.66 6.36 18.13
C LYS A 171 -4.55 5.04 18.90
N ARG A 172 -4.64 3.88 18.22
CA ARG A 172 -4.48 2.56 18.84
C ARG A 172 -3.07 2.31 19.36
N VAL A 173 -2.04 2.71 18.61
CA VAL A 173 -0.64 2.58 19.06
C VAL A 173 -0.35 3.51 20.24
N HIS A 174 -0.85 4.75 20.19
CA HIS A 174 -0.75 5.68 21.32
C HIS A 174 -1.43 5.10 22.56
N ARG A 175 -2.66 4.59 22.42
CA ARG A 175 -3.37 3.94 23.53
C ARG A 175 -2.52 2.85 24.18
N TYR A 176 -1.96 1.94 23.38
CA TYR A 176 -1.16 0.80 23.87
C TYR A 176 0.14 1.20 24.59
N LEU A 177 0.67 2.41 24.36
CA LEU A 177 1.91 2.89 24.98
C LEU A 177 1.69 3.70 26.26
N TYR A 178 0.52 4.31 26.39
CA TYR A 178 0.22 5.32 27.42
C TYR A 178 -0.89 4.90 28.39
N GLU A 179 -1.71 3.91 28.03
CA GLU A 179 -2.61 3.17 28.93
C GLU A 179 -1.99 1.82 29.30
#